data_AF-A0ABC9SF31-F1
#
_entry.id   AF-A0ABC9SF31-F1
#
_cell.length_a   1.000
_cell.length_b   1.000
_cell.length_c   1.000
_cell.angle_alpha   90.00
_cell.angle_beta   90.00
_cell.angle_gamma   90.00
#
_symmetry.space_group_name_H-M   'P 1'
#
loop_
_entity.id
_entity.type
_entity.pdbx_description
1 polymer ?
#
loop_
_entity_poly.entity_id
_entity_poly.type
_entity_poly.pdbx_seq_one_letter_code
_entity_poly.pdbx_strand_id
1 'polypeptide(L)' 'MDVKTFVSKFLPERFHILGHSMGGGIGARFAGIYPEKILSLVCLEGFMSIQNPEFEKKRLKAWFGYT' A
#
# COMPACT_ATOMS: atom_id res chain seq x y z
N MET A 1 -4.91 9.87 -11.13
CA MET A 1 -4.09 8.64 -11.26
C MET A 1 -3.86 8.12 -9.86
N ASP A 2 -4.28 6.89 -9.58
CA ASP A 2 -4.05 6.25 -8.29
C ASP A 2 -2.64 5.59 -8.22
N VAL A 3 -2.29 5.07 -7.04
CA VAL A 3 -1.00 4.44 -6.75
C VAL A 3 -0.74 3.24 -7.65
N LYS A 4 -1.74 2.38 -7.88
CA LYS A 4 -1.59 1.18 -8.71
C LYS A 4 -1.28 1.57 -10.16
N THR A 5 -2.01 2.55 -10.69
CA THR A 5 -1.81 3.08 -12.04
C THR A 5 -0.44 3.77 -12.20
N PHE A 6 0.02 4.50 -11.18
CA PHE A 6 1.36 5.10 -11.19
C PHE A 6 2.45 4.04 -11.21
N VAL A 7 2.37 3.06 -10.30
CA VAL A 7 3.34 1.96 -10.20
C VAL A 7 3.45 1.21 -11.52
N SER A 8 2.32 0.84 -12.13
CA SER A 8 2.33 0.07 -13.38
C SER A 8 2.91 0.83 -14.57
N LYS A 9 2.86 2.17 -14.56
CA LYS A 9 3.32 3.00 -15.68
C LYS A 9 4.77 3.45 -15.55
N PHE A 10 5.23 3.69 -14.33
CA PHE A 10 6.47 4.44 -14.10
C PHE A 10 7.52 3.72 -13.28
N LEU A 11 7.16 2.67 -12.54
CA LEU A 11 8.10 1.99 -11.66
C LEU A 11 8.61 0.67 -12.28
N PRO A 12 9.84 0.27 -11.92
CA PRO A 12 10.39 -1.04 -12.30
C PRO A 12 9.60 -2.18 -11.62
N GLU A 13 9.90 -3.42 -12.02
CA GLU A 13 9.23 -4.62 -11.50
C GLU A 13 9.31 -4.72 -9.96
N ARG A 14 10.45 -4.33 -9.38
CA ARG A 14 10.67 -4.26 -7.93
C ARG A 14 11.25 -2.92 -7.51
N PHE A 15 10.79 -2.37 -6.39
CA PHE A 15 11.21 -1.05 -5.91
C PHE A 15 11.11 -0.90 -4.38
N HIS A 16 11.66 0.18 -3.85
CA HIS A 16 11.54 0.56 -2.44
C HIS A 16 10.40 1.56 -2.24
N ILE A 17 9.75 1.51 -1.08
CA ILE A 17 8.73 2.49 -0.68
C ILE A 17 9.24 3.31 0.50
N LEU A 18 9.13 4.63 0.39
CA LEU A 18 9.20 5.56 1.51
C LEU A 18 7.85 6.27 1.62
N GLY A 19 7.18 6.18 2.77
CA GLY A 19 5.88 6.80 2.96
C GLY A 19 5.77 7.51 4.31
N HIS A 20 5.27 8.75 4.29
CA HIS A 20 5.00 9.57 5.48
C HIS A 20 3.50 9.70 5.72
N SER A 21 3.05 9.59 6.98
CA SER A 21 1.65 9.75 7.39
C SER A 21 0.71 8.91 6.51
N MET A 22 -0.27 9.51 5.83
CA MET A 22 -1.15 8.82 4.88
C MET A 22 -0.37 8.00 3.83
N GLY A 23 0.75 8.53 3.32
CA GLY A 23 1.62 7.84 2.37
C GLY A 23 2.29 6.60 2.96
N GLY A 24 2.63 6.61 4.25
CA GLY A 24 3.14 5.44 4.95
C GLY A 24 2.07 4.36 5.10
N GLY A 25 0.84 4.76 5.44
CA GLY A 25 -0.29 3.84 5.50
C GLY A 25 -0.66 3.25 4.13
N ILE A 26 -0.58 4.02 3.06
CA ILE A 26 -0.81 3.54 1.69
C ILE A 26 0.33 2.58 1.29
N GLY A 27 1.58 2.98 1.52
CA GLY A 27 2.77 2.19 1.22
C GLY A 27 2.78 0.84 1.91
N ALA A 28 2.45 0.81 3.21
CA ALA A 28 2.34 -0.42 3.99
C ALA A 28 1.31 -1.40 3.43
N ARG A 29 0.13 -0.89 3.04
CA ARG A 29 -0.92 -1.73 2.47
C ARG A 29 -0.57 -2.22 1.08
N PHE A 30 0.02 -1.36 0.25
CA PHE A 30 0.51 -1.77 -1.07
C PHE A 30 1.55 -2.88 -0.95
N ALA A 31 2.51 -2.74 -0.03
CA ALA A 31 3.52 -3.77 0.24
C ALA A 31 2.93 -5.07 0.77
N GLY A 32 1.90 -5.01 1.61
CA GLY A 32 1.19 -6.21 2.09
C GLY A 32 0.41 -6.94 0.99
N ILE A 33 -0.06 -6.22 -0.03
CA ILE A 33 -0.83 -6.81 -1.14
C ILE A 33 0.09 -7.35 -2.24
N TYR A 34 1.19 -6.67 -2.53
CA TYR A 34 2.13 -7.02 -3.60
C TYR A 34 3.56 -7.21 -3.06
N PRO A 35 3.79 -8.14 -2.12
CA PRO A 35 5.08 -8.30 -1.47
C PRO A 35 6.20 -8.64 -2.45
N GLU A 36 5.90 -9.31 -3.57
CA GLU A 36 6.86 -9.66 -4.62
C GLU A 36 7.44 -8.44 -5.36
N LYS A 37 6.76 -7.29 -5.29
CA LYS A 37 7.19 -6.03 -5.91
C LYS A 37 8.03 -5.17 -4.99
N ILE A 38 8.05 -5.42 -3.68
CA ILE A 38 8.61 -4.48 -2.71
C ILE A 38 9.92 -5.01 -2.14
N LEU A 39 11.01 -4.27 -2.36
CA LEU A 39 12.33 -4.58 -1.82
C LEU A 39 12.45 -4.16 -0.35
N SER A 40 11.91 -3.00 0.01
CA SER A 40 11.79 -2.56 1.39
C SER A 40 10.72 -1.47 1.54
N LEU A 41 10.24 -1.28 2.77
CA LEU A 41 9.31 -0.22 3.15
C LEU A 41 9.89 0.56 4.33
N VAL A 42 10.02 1.87 4.18
CA VAL A 42 10.27 2.82 5.27
C VAL A 42 8.98 3.57 5.55
N CYS A 43 8.42 3.35 6.74
CA CYS A 43 7.17 3.97 7.18
C CYS A 43 7.47 5.05 8.22
N LEU A 44 7.20 6.31 7.88
CA LEU A 44 7.34 7.46 8.77
C LEU A 44 5.96 7.81 9.34
N GLU A 45 5.66 7.29 10.52
CA GLU A 45 4.41 7.54 11.27
C GLU A 45 3.12 7.28 10.46
N GLY A 46 3.14 6.27 9.58
CA GLY A 46 2.02 5.98 8.67
C GLY A 46 1.06 4.86 9.11
N PHE A 47 1.37 4.16 10.19
CA PHE A 47 0.51 3.10 10.71
C PHE A 47 -0.66 3.69 11.51
N MET A 48 -1.77 3.95 10.83
CA MET A 48 -3.10 4.05 11.44
C MET A 48 -3.87 2.78 11.09
N SER A 49 -4.06 1.88 12.05
CA SER A 49 -4.92 0.71 11.92
C SER A 49 -6.29 0.98 12.55
N ILE A 50 -7.34 0.47 11.90
CA ILE A 50 -8.59 0.14 12.59
C ILE A 50 -8.34 -1.21 13.24
N GLN A 51 -8.66 -1.37 14.52
CA GLN A 51 -8.18 -2.48 15.36
C GLN A 51 -8.57 -3.90 14.87
N ASN A 52 -9.47 -4.05 13.89
CA ASN A 52 -9.91 -5.34 13.37
C ASN A 52 -9.33 -5.64 11.97
N PRO A 53 -8.48 -6.68 11.81
CA PRO A 53 -7.85 -7.06 10.54
C PRO A 53 -8.83 -7.38 9.40
N GLU A 54 -9.98 -7.98 9.68
CA GLU A 54 -10.96 -8.35 8.64
C GLU A 54 -11.66 -7.10 8.06
N PHE A 55 -11.93 -6.10 8.90
CA PHE A 55 -12.45 -4.81 8.44
C PHE A 55 -11.44 -4.08 7.55
N GLU A 56 -10.18 -4.09 7.92
CA GLU A 56 -9.13 -3.43 7.15
C GLU A 56 -8.92 -4.10 5.79
N LYS A 57 -8.94 -5.44 5.75
CA LYS A 57 -8.91 -6.22 4.51
C LYS A 57 -10.09 -5.90 3.59
N LYS A 58 -11.32 -5.83 4.14
CA LYS A 58 -12.54 -5.47 3.38
C LYS A 58 -12.45 -4.05 2.81
N ARG A 59 -12.05 -3.08 3.64
CA ARG A 59 -11.88 -1.67 3.23
C ARG A 59 -10.87 -1.56 2.09
N LEU A 60 -9.76 -2.29 2.18
CA LEU A 60 -8.73 -2.31 1.15
C LEU A 60 -9.23 -2.83 -0.19
N LYS A 61 -9.89 -3.99 -0.20
CA LYS A 61 -10.46 -4.57 -1.41
C LYS A 61 -11.40 -3.60 -2.14
N ALA A 62 -12.29 -2.94 -1.38
CA ALA A 62 -13.20 -1.94 -1.93
C ALA A 62 -12.46 -0.75 -2.57
N TRP A 63 -11.38 -0.27 -1.94
CA TRP A 63 -10.59 0.84 -2.47
C TRP A 63 -9.88 0.50 -3.79
N PHE A 64 -9.56 -0.78 -4.00
CA PHE A 64 -9.00 -1.30 -5.24
C PHE A 64 -10.05 -1.73 -6.29
N GLY A 65 -11.35 -1.52 -6.01
CA GLY A 65 -12.43 -1.88 -6.92
C GLY A 65 -12.76 -3.38 -6.97
N TYR A 66 -12.32 -4.17 -5.99
CA TYR A 66 -12.75 -5.55 -5.81
C TYR A 66 -14.01 -5.56 -4.93
N THR A 67 -15.16 -5.96 -5.49
CA THR A 67 -16.41 -6.24 -4.75
C THR A 67 -16.38 -7.62 -4.11
#